data_AF-A0A5A7V8Q8-F1
#
_entry.id   AF-A0A5A7V8Q8-F1
#
_cell.length_a   1.000
_cell.length_b   1.000
_cell.length_c   1.000
_cell.angle_alpha   90.00
_cell.angle_beta   90.00
_cell.angle_gamma   90.00
#
_symmetry.space_group_name_H-M   'P 1'
#
loop_
_entity.id
_entity.type
_entity.pdbx_description
1 polymer ?
#
loop_
_entity_poly.entity_id
_entity_poly.type
_entity_poly.pdbx_seq_one_letter_code
_entity_poly.pdbx_strand_id
1 'polypeptide(L)'
;MKREVDVDLMVATLVATVTFTAGLALPGGLEDKGEDIGLANLTDKPAFKAFVIFNSLAFFSSIFVVCFHFINSTVDKDFIRLAYKESVKPFTTFGVYVMISAFCSGSYVMLTKSTGLAMVPSIVAAVFIFVLLAHMHIRAYVSYLVMRVIAIMVQQKIHKSIKRIATVF
;
A
#
# COMPACT_ATOMS: atom_id res chain seq x y z
N MET A 1 -7.28 -19.03 -5.89
CA MET A 1 -7.94 -17.80 -5.38
C MET A 1 -7.85 -17.66 -3.86
N LYS A 2 -8.19 -18.68 -3.06
CA LYS A 2 -8.13 -18.65 -1.58
C LYS A 2 -6.76 -18.22 -1.02
N ARG A 3 -5.68 -18.88 -1.50
CA ARG A 3 -4.29 -18.56 -1.13
C ARG A 3 -3.87 -17.09 -1.33
N GLU A 4 -4.35 -16.41 -2.37
CA GLU A 4 -3.95 -15.00 -2.59
C GLU A 4 -4.59 -14.06 -1.58
N VAL A 5 -5.87 -14.29 -1.26
CA VAL A 5 -6.59 -13.51 -0.26
C VAL A 5 -5.99 -13.72 1.14
N ASP A 6 -5.60 -14.96 1.45
CA ASP A 6 -4.93 -15.28 2.72
C ASP A 6 -3.58 -14.56 2.82
N VAL A 7 -2.82 -14.48 1.72
CA VAL A 7 -1.54 -13.75 1.66
C VAL A 7 -1.75 -12.25 1.83
N ASP A 8 -2.72 -11.65 1.14
CA ASP A 8 -2.99 -10.20 1.26
C ASP A 8 -3.42 -9.82 2.69
N LEU A 9 -4.22 -10.68 3.35
CA LEU A 9 -4.59 -10.50 4.75
C LEU A 9 -3.38 -10.63 5.68
N MET A 10 -2.55 -11.66 5.50
CA MET A 10 -1.33 -11.85 6.29
C MET A 10 -0.40 -10.64 6.18
N VAL A 11 -0.21 -10.12 4.97
CA VAL A 11 0.60 -8.90 4.74
C VAL A 11 -0.03 -7.70 5.43
N ALA A 12 -1.34 -7.49 5.32
CA ALA A 12 -2.02 -6.38 6.00
C ALA A 12 -1.89 -6.48 7.53
N THR A 13 -2.13 -7.65 8.11
CA THR A 13 -1.95 -7.86 9.56
C THR A 13 -0.50 -7.61 9.99
N LEU A 14 0.48 -8.04 9.18
CA LEU A 14 1.89 -7.77 9.44
C LEU A 14 2.19 -6.27 9.43
N VAL A 15 1.75 -5.56 8.39
CA VAL A 15 1.93 -4.09 8.28
C VAL A 15 1.30 -3.39 9.47
N ALA A 16 0.06 -3.71 9.82
CA ALA A 16 -0.63 -3.13 10.97
C ALA A 16 0.14 -3.36 12.28
N THR A 17 0.66 -4.57 12.48
CA THR A 17 1.42 -4.90 13.70
C THR A 17 2.72 -4.10 13.77
N VAL A 18 3.49 -4.07 12.68
CA VAL A 18 4.78 -3.36 12.61
C VAL A 18 4.58 -1.86 12.83
N THR A 19 3.59 -1.24 12.20
CA THR A 19 3.34 0.20 12.32
C THR A 19 2.77 0.57 13.68
N PHE A 20 1.95 -0.30 14.29
CA PHE A 20 1.48 -0.13 15.66
C PHE A 20 2.63 -0.18 16.66
N THR A 21 3.50 -1.19 16.57
CA THR A 21 4.70 -1.30 17.42
C THR A 21 5.63 -0.10 17.20
N ALA A 22 5.84 0.34 15.97
CA ALA A 22 6.66 1.52 15.66
C ALA A 22 6.03 2.83 16.17
N GLY A 23 4.70 2.93 16.21
CA GLY A 23 3.99 4.07 16.78
C GLY A 23 4.12 4.15 18.31
N LEU A 24 4.15 3.01 18.99
CA LEU A 24 4.40 2.94 20.44
C LEU A 24 5.88 3.16 20.79
N ALA A 25 6.80 2.68 19.95
CA ALA A 25 8.24 2.84 20.10
C ALA A 25 8.72 4.13 19.39
N LEU A 26 8.31 5.30 19.89
CA LEU A 26 8.63 6.58 19.28
C LEU A 26 10.16 6.74 19.12
N PRO A 27 10.65 6.96 17.89
CA PRO A 27 12.08 7.14 17.67
C PRO A 27 12.56 8.37 18.45
N GLY A 28 13.57 8.16 19.29
CA GLY A 28 14.22 9.16 20.16
C GLY A 28 13.56 9.44 21.51
N GLY A 29 12.58 8.61 21.90
CA GLY A 29 12.06 8.58 23.27
C GLY A 29 11.15 9.75 23.62
N LEU A 30 10.72 9.77 24.88
CA LEU A 30 9.92 10.85 25.45
C LEU A 30 10.85 11.90 26.07
N GLU A 31 10.38 13.14 26.11
CA GLU A 31 10.97 14.24 26.87
C GLU A 31 10.94 13.89 28.36
N ASP A 32 12.12 13.89 28.99
CA ASP A 32 12.28 13.55 30.41
C ASP A 32 12.35 14.80 31.32
N LYS A 33 12.40 16.02 30.75
CA LYS A 33 12.54 17.29 31.50
C LYS A 33 11.93 18.48 30.77
N GLY A 34 11.14 19.32 31.45
CA GLY A 34 10.58 20.56 30.89
C GLY A 34 9.06 20.65 31.00
N GLU A 35 8.45 21.58 30.26
CA GLU A 35 6.98 21.67 30.14
C GLU A 35 6.40 20.56 29.23
N ASP A 36 7.23 20.02 28.34
CA ASP A 36 6.86 19.00 27.35
C ASP A 36 7.12 17.55 27.83
N ILE A 37 7.28 17.31 29.14
CA ILE A 37 7.55 15.97 29.69
C ILE A 37 6.52 14.95 29.20
N GLY A 38 6.99 13.84 28.65
CA GLY A 38 6.14 12.78 28.10
C GLY A 38 5.74 12.99 26.62
N LEU A 39 6.11 14.10 25.98
CA LEU A 39 6.00 14.30 24.54
C LEU A 39 7.18 13.65 23.81
N ALA A 40 7.03 13.33 22.53
CA ALA A 40 8.17 12.84 21.74
C ALA A 40 9.23 13.94 21.61
N ASN A 41 10.47 13.63 21.99
CA ASN A 41 11.65 14.51 21.98
C ASN A 41 12.04 15.04 20.58
N LEU A 42 11.37 14.55 19.53
CA LEU A 42 11.66 14.89 18.13
C LEU A 42 10.46 15.51 17.42
N THR A 43 9.45 15.97 18.14
CA THR A 43 8.21 16.54 17.58
C THR A 43 8.48 17.70 16.61
N ASP A 44 9.57 18.46 16.80
CA ASP A 44 9.96 19.55 15.92
C ASP A 44 10.69 19.12 14.64
N LYS A 45 11.16 17.88 14.56
CA LYS A 45 11.90 17.40 13.39
C LYS A 45 10.92 17.06 12.25
N PRO A 46 11.12 17.59 11.03
CA PRO A 46 10.23 17.32 9.90
C PRO A 46 10.20 15.82 9.54
N ALA A 47 11.33 15.12 9.67
CA ALA A 47 11.41 13.68 9.43
C ALA A 47 10.61 12.85 10.47
N PHE A 48 10.46 13.35 11.70
CA PHE A 48 9.64 12.71 12.72
C PHE A 48 8.14 12.89 12.43
N LYS A 49 7.72 14.09 12.02
CA LYS A 49 6.34 14.33 11.55
C LYS A 49 6.00 13.42 10.36
N ALA A 50 6.91 13.29 9.39
CA ALA A 50 6.76 12.38 8.26
C ALA A 50 6.64 10.91 8.69
N PHE A 51 7.47 10.46 9.65
CA PHE A 51 7.40 9.12 10.23
C PHE A 51 6.00 8.83 10.82
N VAL A 52 5.47 9.73 11.65
CA VAL A 52 4.15 9.54 12.29
C VAL A 52 3.03 9.50 11.25
N ILE A 53 3.06 10.40 10.25
CA ILE A 53 2.06 10.45 9.18
C ILE A 53 2.10 9.15 8.38
N PHE A 54 3.27 8.72 7.90
CA PHE A 54 3.39 7.50 7.12
C PHE A 54 3.00 6.26 7.93
N ASN A 55 3.45 6.11 9.17
CA ASN A 55 3.02 4.98 10.02
C ASN A 55 1.50 4.94 10.20
N SER A 56 0.87 6.10 10.43
CA SER A 56 -0.59 6.18 10.58
C SER A 56 -1.32 5.78 9.30
N LEU A 57 -0.90 6.30 8.14
CA LEU A 57 -1.48 5.94 6.85
C LEU A 57 -1.34 4.44 6.55
N ALA A 58 -0.15 3.87 6.82
CA ALA A 58 0.09 2.44 6.64
C ALA A 58 -0.76 1.57 7.58
N PHE A 59 -0.93 1.99 8.84
CA PHE A 59 -1.78 1.33 9.82
C PHE A 59 -3.25 1.34 9.40
N PHE A 60 -3.83 2.51 9.12
CA PHE A 60 -5.24 2.62 8.74
C PHE A 60 -5.56 1.92 7.41
N SER A 61 -4.65 2.00 6.42
CA SER A 61 -4.79 1.24 5.16
C SER A 61 -4.86 -0.26 5.41
N SER A 62 -4.05 -0.76 6.35
CA SER A 62 -4.02 -2.19 6.69
C SER A 62 -5.23 -2.63 7.49
N ILE A 63 -5.69 -1.83 8.45
CA ILE A 63 -6.93 -2.09 9.19
C ILE A 63 -8.13 -2.10 8.25
N PHE A 64 -8.17 -1.21 7.25
CA PHE A 64 -9.23 -1.23 6.24
C PHE A 64 -9.28 -2.57 5.49
N VAL A 65 -8.13 -3.12 5.09
CA VAL A 65 -8.04 -4.45 4.45
C VAL A 65 -8.54 -5.55 5.38
N VAL A 66 -8.12 -5.55 6.66
CA VAL A 66 -8.52 -6.55 7.65
C VAL A 66 -10.04 -6.50 7.92
N CYS A 67 -10.59 -5.30 8.14
CA CYS A 67 -12.02 -5.10 8.37
C CYS A 67 -12.84 -5.52 7.15
N PHE A 68 -12.40 -5.13 5.96
CA PHE A 68 -13.09 -5.49 4.72
C PHE A 68 -13.04 -7.00 4.47
N HIS A 69 -11.93 -7.66 4.81
CA HIS A 69 -11.84 -9.12 4.79
C HIS A 69 -12.80 -9.76 5.79
N PHE A 70 -12.81 -9.30 7.04
CA PHE A 70 -13.65 -9.84 8.10
C PHE A 70 -15.14 -9.81 7.73
N ILE A 71 -15.62 -8.66 7.23
CA ILE A 71 -17.02 -8.46 6.81
C ILE A 71 -17.40 -9.39 5.65
N ASN A 72 -16.48 -9.60 4.70
CA ASN A 72 -16.75 -10.39 3.49
C ASN A 72 -16.38 -11.88 3.63
N SER A 73 -15.84 -12.32 4.78
CA SER A 73 -15.38 -13.70 4.99
C SER A 73 -16.49 -14.75 4.97
N THR A 74 -17.75 -14.33 5.11
CA THR A 74 -18.95 -15.18 5.18
C THR A 74 -19.65 -15.37 3.83
N VAL A 75 -19.20 -14.70 2.76
CA VAL A 75 -19.89 -14.69 1.47
C VAL A 75 -19.22 -15.63 0.47
N ASP A 76 -19.85 -16.78 0.21
CA ASP A 76 -19.27 -17.88 -0.58
C ASP A 76 -19.53 -17.76 -2.11
N LYS A 77 -19.67 -16.53 -2.62
CA LYS A 77 -19.92 -16.27 -4.05
C LYS A 77 -18.62 -15.87 -4.75
N ASP A 78 -18.20 -16.66 -5.74
CA ASP A 78 -16.98 -16.42 -6.52
C ASP A 78 -16.93 -15.03 -7.18
N PHE A 79 -18.08 -14.50 -7.60
CA PHE A 79 -18.18 -13.14 -8.16
C PHE A 79 -17.83 -12.04 -7.13
N ILE A 80 -18.36 -12.16 -5.91
CA ILE A 80 -18.09 -11.21 -4.81
C ILE A 80 -16.62 -11.30 -4.40
N ARG A 81 -16.04 -12.50 -4.46
CA ARG A 81 -14.64 -12.75 -4.14
C ARG A 81 -13.66 -12.18 -5.17
N LEU A 82 -14.04 -12.18 -6.46
CA LEU A 82 -13.25 -11.53 -7.50
C LEU A 82 -13.31 -10.00 -7.36
N ALA A 83 -14.50 -9.43 -7.15
CA ALA A 83 -14.67 -8.00 -6.91
C ALA A 83 -13.92 -7.52 -5.65
N TYR A 84 -13.95 -8.33 -4.59
CA TYR A 84 -13.17 -8.15 -3.37
C TYR A 84 -11.66 -8.08 -3.64
N LYS A 85 -11.12 -9.00 -4.44
CA LYS A 85 -9.69 -9.08 -4.76
C LYS A 85 -9.20 -7.85 -5.51
N GLU A 86 -9.97 -7.39 -6.50
CA GLU A 86 -9.66 -6.17 -7.24
C GLU A 86 -9.69 -4.93 -6.34
N SER A 87 -10.52 -4.95 -5.31
CA SER A 87 -10.67 -3.83 -4.37
C SER A 87 -9.57 -3.81 -3.30
N VAL A 88 -9.16 -4.95 -2.75
CA VAL A 88 -8.24 -5.04 -1.60
C VAL A 88 -6.77 -4.95 -1.99
N LYS A 89 -6.38 -5.54 -3.12
CA LYS A 89 -5.00 -5.52 -3.62
C LYS A 89 -4.35 -4.12 -3.67
N PRO A 90 -5.01 -3.06 -4.19
CA PRO A 90 -4.41 -1.73 -4.20
C PRO A 90 -4.16 -1.19 -2.79
N PHE A 91 -5.06 -1.43 -1.82
CA PHE A 91 -4.87 -0.97 -0.43
C PHE A 91 -3.76 -1.71 0.30
N THR A 92 -3.66 -3.04 0.13
CA THR A 92 -2.55 -3.83 0.70
C THR A 92 -1.22 -3.36 0.12
N THR A 93 -1.17 -3.13 -1.20
CA THR A 93 0.05 -2.65 -1.86
C THR A 93 0.40 -1.24 -1.39
N PHE A 94 -0.58 -0.34 -1.30
CA PHE A 94 -0.42 1.01 -0.76
C PHE A 94 0.13 0.99 0.68
N GLY A 95 -0.43 0.16 1.56
CA GLY A 95 0.05 0.03 2.94
C GLY A 95 1.53 -0.35 3.03
N VAL A 96 1.98 -1.29 2.19
CA VAL A 96 3.40 -1.68 2.12
C VAL A 96 4.29 -0.52 1.66
N TYR A 97 3.88 0.27 0.66
CA TYR A 97 4.64 1.45 0.22
C TYR A 97 4.84 2.47 1.33
N VAL A 98 3.75 2.80 2.01
CA VAL A 98 3.77 3.83 3.04
C VAL A 98 4.60 3.34 4.24
N MET A 99 4.55 2.06 4.59
CA MET A 99 5.38 1.47 5.65
C MET A 99 6.88 1.58 5.35
N ILE A 100 7.31 1.34 4.10
CA ILE A 100 8.72 1.51 3.70
C ILE A 100 9.14 2.99 3.89
N SER A 101 8.31 3.94 3.45
CA SER A 101 8.56 5.38 3.63
C SER A 101 8.61 5.79 5.11
N ALA A 102 7.79 5.18 5.96
CA ALA A 102 7.86 5.37 7.41
C ALA A 102 9.20 4.88 7.95
N PHE A 103 9.63 3.67 7.57
CA PHE A 103 10.92 3.12 8.00
C PHE A 103 12.10 4.03 7.59
N CYS A 104 12.09 4.61 6.39
CA CYS A 104 13.10 5.59 5.97
C CYS A 104 13.14 6.79 6.92
N SER A 105 11.96 7.36 7.19
CA SER A 105 11.81 8.59 7.97
C SER A 105 12.23 8.36 9.43
N GLY A 106 11.83 7.23 10.02
CA GLY A 106 12.23 6.82 11.36
C GLY A 106 13.74 6.56 11.48
N SER A 107 14.31 5.82 10.51
CA SER A 107 15.75 5.54 10.48
C SER A 107 16.58 6.82 10.36
N TYR A 108 16.13 7.77 9.52
CA TYR A 108 16.80 9.06 9.35
C TYR A 108 16.80 9.87 10.64
N VAL A 109 15.68 9.91 11.35
CA VAL A 109 15.55 10.60 12.65
C VAL A 109 16.50 10.00 13.69
N MET A 110 16.54 8.67 13.81
CA MET A 110 17.39 7.97 14.78
C MET A 110 18.88 8.17 14.54
N LEU A 111 19.32 8.29 13.28
CA LEU A 111 20.74 8.36 12.91
C LEU A 111 21.23 9.79 12.63
N THR A 112 20.46 10.82 12.99
CA THR A 112 20.80 12.24 12.76
C THR A 112 22.18 12.68 13.31
N LYS A 113 22.78 11.95 14.27
CA LYS A 113 24.15 12.21 14.76
C LYS A 113 25.27 11.74 13.82
N SER A 114 25.00 10.81 12.90
CA SER A 114 25.98 10.32 11.91
C SER A 114 25.34 10.24 10.53
N THR A 115 25.57 11.28 9.72
CA THR A 115 25.00 11.44 8.38
C THR A 115 25.34 10.29 7.45
N GLY A 116 26.55 9.71 7.54
CA GLY A 116 26.96 8.58 6.71
C GLY A 116 26.16 7.30 6.99
N LEU A 117 25.89 7.01 8.26
CA LEU A 117 25.08 5.85 8.65
C LEU A 117 23.60 6.06 8.31
N ALA A 118 23.09 7.28 8.46
CA ALA A 118 21.69 7.62 8.17
C ALA A 118 21.31 7.48 6.70
N MET A 119 22.28 7.64 5.78
CA MET A 119 22.04 7.55 4.33
C MET A 119 21.82 6.12 3.85
N VAL A 120 22.40 5.11 4.50
CA VAL A 120 22.34 3.72 4.03
C VAL A 120 20.91 3.18 3.97
N PRO A 121 20.06 3.31 5.03
CA PRO A 121 18.66 2.89 4.97
C PRO A 121 17.86 3.65 3.91
N SER A 122 18.12 4.96 3.75
CA SER A 122 17.42 5.79 2.77
C SER A 122 17.73 5.39 1.33
N ILE A 123 18.98 5.05 1.02
CA ILE A 123 19.39 4.60 -0.32
C ILE A 123 18.76 3.24 -0.64
N VAL A 124 18.86 2.28 0.28
CA VAL A 124 18.27 0.95 0.10
C VAL A 124 16.76 1.07 -0.13
N ALA A 125 16.07 1.84 0.70
CA ALA A 125 14.64 2.03 0.53
C ALA A 125 14.27 2.77 -0.74
N ALA A 126 15.05 3.77 -1.19
CA ALA A 126 14.83 4.44 -2.47
C ALA A 126 14.91 3.46 -3.65
N VAL A 127 15.87 2.52 -3.64
CA VAL A 127 15.97 1.46 -4.64
C VAL A 127 14.74 0.55 -4.61
N PHE A 128 14.33 0.11 -3.42
CA PHE A 128 13.13 -0.72 -3.27
C PHE A 128 11.87 0.01 -3.76
N ILE A 129 11.67 1.27 -3.38
CA ILE A 129 10.55 2.10 -3.84
C ILE A 129 10.59 2.23 -5.36
N PHE A 130 11.76 2.50 -5.96
CA PHE A 130 11.88 2.62 -7.42
C PHE A 130 11.50 1.33 -8.15
N VAL A 131 12.01 0.18 -7.70
CA VAL A 131 11.68 -1.13 -8.28
C VAL A 131 10.19 -1.41 -8.18
N LEU A 132 9.59 -1.11 -7.03
CA LEU A 132 8.17 -1.33 -6.80
C LEU A 132 7.29 -0.36 -7.63
N LEU A 133 7.68 0.93 -7.74
CA LEU A 133 7.02 1.91 -8.61
C LEU A 133 7.09 1.49 -10.08
N ALA A 134 8.24 1.03 -10.55
CA ALA A 134 8.40 0.52 -11.91
C ALA A 134 7.46 -0.66 -12.15
N HIS A 135 7.40 -1.60 -11.21
CA HIS A 135 6.49 -2.74 -11.28
C HIS A 135 5.01 -2.33 -11.27
N MET A 136 4.61 -1.31 -10.49
CA MET A 136 3.26 -0.74 -10.53
C MET A 136 2.95 -0.09 -11.88
N HIS A 137 3.88 0.70 -12.41
CA HIS A 137 3.70 1.37 -13.69
C HIS A 137 3.55 0.35 -14.83
N ILE A 138 4.34 -0.73 -14.81
CA ILE A 138 4.22 -1.85 -15.74
C ILE A 138 2.85 -2.52 -15.60
N ARG A 139 2.42 -2.86 -14.38
CA ARG A 139 1.10 -3.50 -14.14
C ARG A 139 -0.06 -2.62 -14.60
N ALA A 140 -0.03 -1.33 -14.28
CA ALA A 140 -1.05 -0.37 -14.71
C ALA A 140 -1.07 -0.24 -16.23
N TYR A 141 0.10 -0.14 -16.87
CA TYR A 141 0.23 -0.06 -18.33
C TYR A 141 -0.31 -1.31 -19.02
N VAL A 142 0.01 -2.51 -18.50
CA VAL A 142 -0.51 -3.78 -19.03
C VAL A 142 -2.02 -3.86 -18.86
N SER A 143 -2.56 -3.52 -17.69
CA SER A 143 -4.02 -3.50 -17.45
C SER A 143 -4.75 -2.54 -18.40
N TYR A 144 -4.19 -1.34 -18.60
CA TYR A 144 -4.69 -0.38 -19.57
C TYR A 144 -4.67 -0.93 -21.01
N LEU A 145 -3.58 -1.57 -21.42
CA LEU A 145 -3.45 -2.18 -22.75
C LEU A 145 -4.47 -3.30 -22.95
N VAL A 146 -4.66 -4.18 -21.96
CA VAL A 146 -5.64 -5.27 -22.00
C VAL A 146 -7.06 -4.71 -22.13
N MET A 147 -7.45 -3.73 -21.31
CA MET A 147 -8.75 -3.07 -21.40
C MET A 147 -8.97 -2.45 -22.78
N ARG A 148 -7.95 -1.81 -23.34
CA ARG A 148 -8.00 -1.22 -24.69
C ARG A 148 -8.18 -2.30 -25.78
N VAL A 149 -7.48 -3.41 -25.70
CA VAL A 149 -7.61 -4.53 -26.66
C VAL A 149 -8.99 -5.19 -26.56
N ILE A 150 -9.51 -5.41 -25.35
CA ILE A 150 -10.87 -5.94 -25.15
C ILE A 150 -11.91 -4.99 -25.74
N ALA A 151 -11.79 -3.68 -25.49
CA ALA A 151 -12.70 -2.70 -26.08
C ALA A 151 -12.71 -2.79 -27.61
N ILE A 152 -11.54 -2.90 -28.25
CA ILE A 152 -11.44 -3.07 -29.71
C ILE A 152 -12.10 -4.38 -30.17
N MET A 153 -11.84 -5.51 -29.49
CA MET A 153 -12.46 -6.80 -29.84
C MET A 153 -13.99 -6.77 -29.70
N VAL A 154 -14.51 -6.11 -28.66
CA VAL A 154 -15.96 -5.91 -28.45
C VAL A 154 -16.55 -5.07 -29.57
N GLN A 155 -15.92 -3.95 -29.93
CA GLN A 155 -16.36 -3.09 -31.04
C GLN A 155 -16.38 -3.86 -32.37
N GLN A 156 -15.36 -4.66 -32.65
CA GLN A 156 -15.32 -5.52 -33.83
C GLN A 156 -16.44 -6.57 -33.85
N LYS A 157 -16.70 -7.21 -32.71
CA LYS A 157 -17.78 -8.19 -32.58
C LYS A 157 -19.15 -7.55 -32.81
N ILE A 158 -19.39 -6.37 -32.23
CA ILE A 158 -20.62 -5.59 -32.42
C ILE A 158 -20.80 -5.23 -33.90
N HIS A 159 -19.77 -4.68 -34.55
CA HIS A 159 -19.82 -4.32 -35.97
C HIS A 159 -20.13 -5.53 -36.87
N LYS A 160 -19.51 -6.69 -36.60
CA LYS A 160 -19.76 -7.93 -37.36
C LYS A 160 -21.17 -8.48 -37.13
N SER A 161 -21.73 -8.33 -35.92
CA SER A 161 -23.12 -8.72 -35.62
C SER A 161 -24.12 -7.82 -36.36
N ILE A 162 -23.90 -6.51 -36.40
CA ILE A 162 -24.75 -5.56 -37.13
C ILE A 162 -24.78 -5.89 -38.64
N LYS A 163 -23.62 -6.13 -39.26
CA LYS A 163 -23.55 -6.51 -40.69
C LYS A 163 -24.30 -7.80 -41.02
N ARG A 164 -24.28 -8.79 -40.11
CA ARG A 164 -24.99 -10.06 -40.29
C ARG A 164 -26.52 -9.90 -40.23
N ILE A 165 -27.01 -8.99 -39.40
CA ILE A 165 -28.45 -8.70 -39.32
C ILE A 165 -28.90 -7.97 -40.60
N ALA A 166 -28.13 -6.98 -41.05
CA ALA A 166 -28.45 -6.18 -42.23
C ALA A 166 -28.41 -6.95 -43.58
N THR A 167 -27.90 -8.18 -43.62
CA THR A 167 -27.87 -9.02 -44.83
C THR A 167 -29.02 -10.04 -44.89
N VAL A 168 -29.79 -10.18 -43.80
CA VAL A 168 -30.95 -11.07 -43.70
C VAL A 168 -32.27 -10.34 -43.99
N PHE A 169 -32.23 -9.01 -43.99
CA PHE A 169 -33.32 -8.12 -44.41
C PHE A 169 -33.01 -7.52 -45.79
#